data_AF-A0A939MIF8-F1
#
_entry.id   AF-A0A939MIF8-F1
#
_cell.length_a   1.000
_cell.length_b   1.000
_cell.length_c   1.000
_cell.angle_alpha   90.00
_cell.angle_beta   90.00
_cell.angle_gamma   90.00
#
_symmetry.space_group_name_H-M   'P 1'
#
loop_
_entity.id
_entity.type
_entity.pdbx_description
1 polymer ?
#
loop_
_entity_poly.entity_id
_entity_poly.type
_entity_poly.pdbx_seq_one_letter_code
_entity_poly.pdbx_strand_id
1 'polypeptide(L)'
;MNVAPKREGFIDDKPTPKIIDAEALPQADAKPSRSMPPPEVEASPAELPPMWQDEWPLVVKLINKPIHNNKGKKITEISLREPRAGDINRYGNPVRINQDGDVVWDERKMTYMIAALSDILAPFIEDMHPRDWNTVAMKLRNFFLPDPRAW
;
A
#
# COMPACT_ATOMS: atom_id res chain seq x y z
N MET A 1 24.55 -38.62 -42.09
CA MET A 1 23.79 -39.49 -41.17
C MET A 1 23.14 -38.61 -40.11
N ASN A 2 21.84 -38.79 -39.92
CA ASN A 2 20.99 -38.10 -38.95
C ASN A 2 21.47 -38.36 -37.51
N VAL A 3 21.46 -37.33 -36.65
CA VAL A 3 21.28 -37.52 -35.21
C VAL A 3 20.46 -36.36 -34.63
N ALA A 4 19.25 -36.69 -34.16
CA ALA A 4 18.36 -35.86 -33.35
C ALA A 4 18.57 -36.17 -31.84
N PRO A 5 17.88 -35.52 -30.88
CA PRO A 5 18.48 -34.68 -29.86
C PRO A 5 18.61 -35.32 -28.46
N LYS A 6 19.41 -34.66 -27.60
CA LYS A 6 19.55 -34.93 -26.16
C LYS A 6 18.21 -34.76 -25.41
N ARG A 7 17.87 -35.73 -24.54
CA ARG A 7 16.87 -35.58 -23.47
C ARG A 7 17.50 -35.91 -22.11
N GLU A 8 17.36 -34.95 -21.20
CA GLU A 8 17.53 -35.01 -19.74
C GLU A 8 16.55 -36.06 -19.18
N GLY A 9 16.85 -36.92 -18.22
CA GLY A 9 17.30 -36.62 -16.86
C GLY A 9 16.18 -36.99 -15.86
N PHE A 10 15.94 -38.29 -15.63
CA PHE A 10 15.16 -38.77 -14.47
C PHE A 10 15.55 -40.23 -14.16
N ILE A 11 16.13 -40.48 -12.99
CA ILE A 11 16.38 -41.82 -12.45
C ILE A 11 15.82 -41.84 -11.03
N ASP A 12 14.70 -42.54 -10.87
CA ASP A 12 14.24 -43.07 -9.59
C ASP A 12 15.09 -44.30 -9.24
N ASP A 13 15.57 -44.41 -8.00
CA ASP A 13 15.91 -45.73 -7.44
C ASP A 13 15.68 -45.75 -5.91
N LYS A 14 14.85 -46.70 -5.47
CA LYS A 14 14.52 -46.98 -4.05
C LYS A 14 15.60 -47.89 -3.43
N PRO A 15 15.63 -48.06 -2.09
CA PRO A 15 15.04 -49.31 -1.57
C PRO A 15 14.41 -49.22 -0.16
N THR A 16 13.37 -50.05 0.05
CA THR A 16 12.74 -50.40 1.35
C THR A 16 13.67 -51.29 2.20
N PRO A 17 13.52 -51.37 3.55
CA PRO A 17 12.91 -52.61 4.08
C PRO A 17 12.11 -52.52 5.42
N LYS A 18 11.04 -53.34 5.48
CA LYS A 18 10.60 -54.32 6.50
C LYS A 18 10.30 -53.94 7.97
N ILE A 19 8.99 -53.89 8.24
CA ILE A 19 8.15 -54.49 9.31
C ILE A 19 8.87 -55.22 10.48
N ILE A 20 8.50 -54.86 11.71
CA ILE A 20 8.59 -55.69 12.91
C ILE A 20 7.25 -55.56 13.66
N ASP A 21 6.56 -56.68 13.88
CA ASP A 21 5.36 -56.80 14.73
C ASP A 21 5.70 -57.54 16.04
N ALA A 22 4.84 -57.29 17.05
CA ALA A 22 4.52 -58.09 18.24
C ALA A 22 5.09 -57.68 19.63
N GLU A 23 4.18 -57.06 20.40
CA GLU A 23 3.84 -57.27 21.82
C GLU A 23 4.81 -56.87 22.95
N ALA A 24 4.49 -55.75 23.61
CA ALA A 24 4.26 -55.68 25.07
C ALA A 24 3.72 -54.27 25.45
N LEU A 25 2.47 -54.20 25.89
CA LEU A 25 1.87 -52.99 26.50
C LEU A 25 2.52 -52.72 27.88
N PRO A 26 2.59 -51.43 28.29
CA PRO A 26 1.66 -51.04 29.36
C PRO A 26 0.92 -49.74 29.07
N GLN A 27 -0.31 -49.68 29.59
CA GLN A 27 -1.22 -48.55 29.58
C GLN A 27 -0.56 -47.26 30.06
N ALA A 28 -0.74 -46.18 29.30
CA ALA A 28 -0.52 -44.82 29.77
C ALA A 28 -1.63 -43.92 29.21
N ASP A 29 -2.64 -43.70 30.06
CA ASP A 29 -3.46 -42.50 30.20
C ASP A 29 -3.95 -41.80 28.93
N ALA A 30 -5.25 -41.98 28.67
CA ALA A 30 -6.03 -41.16 27.76
C ALA A 30 -5.95 -39.67 28.16
N LYS A 31 -5.24 -38.87 27.36
CA LYS A 31 -5.27 -37.41 27.45
C LYS A 31 -6.47 -36.87 26.64
N PRO A 32 -7.20 -35.88 27.18
CA PRO A 32 -8.44 -35.39 26.58
C PRO A 32 -8.19 -34.70 25.24
N SER A 33 -9.12 -34.93 24.31
CA SER A 33 -9.23 -34.27 23.01
C SER A 33 -9.01 -32.77 23.15
N ARG A 34 -7.94 -32.27 22.52
CA ARG A 34 -7.65 -30.84 22.41
C ARG A 34 -8.70 -30.27 21.45
N SER A 35 -9.71 -29.60 22.00
CA SER A 35 -10.68 -28.84 21.21
C SER A 35 -9.92 -27.87 20.32
N MET A 36 -10.09 -28.02 19.01
CA MET A 36 -9.59 -27.03 18.04
C MET A 36 -10.19 -25.66 18.38
N PRO A 37 -9.42 -24.56 18.30
CA PRO A 37 -10.01 -23.24 18.33
C PRO A 37 -11.03 -23.13 17.17
N PRO A 38 -12.14 -22.41 17.36
CA PRO A 38 -13.11 -22.16 16.30
C PRO A 38 -12.37 -21.62 15.06
N PRO A 39 -12.75 -22.05 13.84
CA PRO A 39 -12.17 -21.49 12.63
C PRO A 39 -12.35 -19.97 12.68
N GLU A 40 -11.24 -19.24 12.65
CA GLU A 40 -11.25 -17.80 12.39
C GLU A 40 -11.93 -17.62 11.05
N VAL A 41 -13.14 -17.05 11.07
CA VAL A 41 -13.83 -16.62 9.86
C VAL A 41 -12.99 -15.47 9.31
N GLU A 42 -12.12 -15.77 8.35
CA GLU A 42 -11.50 -14.74 7.54
C GLU A 42 -12.62 -13.89 6.96
N ALA A 43 -12.60 -12.59 7.28
CA ALA A 43 -13.59 -11.64 6.78
C ALA A 43 -13.69 -11.80 5.25
N SER A 44 -14.92 -11.93 4.76
CA SER A 44 -15.18 -12.00 3.33
C SER A 44 -14.54 -10.78 2.66
N PRO A 45 -13.90 -10.91 1.47
CA PRO A 45 -13.29 -9.77 0.76
C PRO A 45 -14.22 -8.56 0.52
N ALA A 46 -15.54 -8.76 0.71
CA ALA A 46 -16.57 -7.72 0.64
C ALA A 46 -16.70 -6.84 1.90
N GLU A 47 -16.11 -7.21 3.04
CA GLU A 47 -16.15 -6.44 4.30
C GLU A 47 -14.91 -5.55 4.51
N LEU A 48 -13.95 -5.59 3.59
CA LEU A 48 -12.88 -4.59 3.60
C LEU A 48 -13.49 -3.21 3.34
N PRO A 49 -13.20 -2.20 4.19
CA PRO A 49 -13.62 -0.84 3.88
C PRO A 49 -13.14 -0.50 2.47
N PRO A 50 -13.93 0.23 1.66
CA PRO A 50 -13.52 0.58 0.32
C PRO A 50 -12.12 1.20 0.41
N MET A 51 -11.16 0.65 -0.34
CA MET A 51 -9.73 1.04 -0.33
C MET A 51 -9.46 2.52 -0.70
N TRP A 52 -10.49 3.35 -0.78
CA TRP A 52 -10.48 4.66 -1.44
C TRP A 52 -11.19 5.77 -0.65
N GLN A 53 -11.53 5.56 0.62
CA GLN A 53 -12.12 6.63 1.44
C GLN A 53 -11.10 7.09 2.46
N ASP A 54 -10.17 7.94 2.03
CA ASP A 54 -9.43 8.77 2.97
C ASP A 54 -10.45 9.70 3.67
N GLU A 55 -10.56 9.59 4.99
CA GLU A 55 -11.37 10.51 5.79
C GLU A 55 -10.69 11.89 5.80
N TRP A 56 -11.40 12.91 5.32
CA TRP A 56 -10.92 14.28 5.33
C TRP A 56 -11.16 14.92 6.71
N PRO A 57 -10.21 15.74 7.22
CA PRO A 57 -8.97 16.17 6.57
C PRO A 57 -7.88 15.09 6.57
N LEU A 58 -7.16 14.98 5.45
CA LEU A 58 -6.07 14.03 5.31
C LEU A 58 -4.87 14.52 6.11
N VAL A 59 -4.51 13.79 7.16
CA VAL A 59 -3.34 14.07 8.00
C VAL A 59 -2.15 13.22 7.57
N VAL A 60 -1.02 13.86 7.32
CA VAL A 60 0.23 13.21 6.91
C VAL A 60 1.35 13.63 7.85
N LYS A 61 2.02 12.65 8.47
CA LYS A 61 3.17 12.89 9.35
C LYS A 61 4.44 13.09 8.53
N LEU A 62 5.23 14.07 8.93
CA LEU A 62 6.55 14.37 8.39
C LEU A 62 7.58 13.57 9.20
N ILE A 63 8.17 12.54 8.58
CA ILE A 63 9.02 11.59 9.29
C ILE A 63 10.48 12.07 9.29
N ASN A 64 10.90 12.73 8.21
CA ASN A 64 12.32 13.01 7.98
C ASN A 64 12.73 14.41 8.43
N LYS A 65 11.93 15.43 8.15
CA LYS A 65 12.25 16.83 8.50
C LYS A 65 11.00 17.61 8.90
N PRO A 66 10.96 18.23 10.10
CA PRO A 66 9.91 19.20 10.41
C PRO A 66 10.11 20.47 9.58
N ILE A 67 9.01 21.06 9.12
CA ILE A 67 9.02 22.35 8.40
C ILE A 67 8.45 23.46 9.28
N HIS A 68 8.53 24.70 8.83
CA HIS A 68 7.88 25.84 9.49
C HIS A 68 6.58 26.19 8.78
N ASN A 69 5.58 26.66 9.51
CA ASN A 69 4.37 27.23 8.91
C ASN A 69 4.49 28.75 8.74
N ASN A 70 3.43 29.36 8.20
CA ASN A 70 3.34 30.81 7.93
C ASN A 70 3.51 31.69 9.18
N LYS A 71 3.34 31.10 10.38
CA LYS A 71 3.50 31.78 11.67
C LYS A 71 4.87 31.49 12.32
N GLY A 72 5.79 30.86 11.59
CA GLY A 72 7.11 30.47 12.09
C GLY A 72 7.10 29.29 13.06
N LYS A 73 5.97 28.58 13.23
CA LYS A 73 5.90 27.41 14.11
C LYS A 73 6.40 26.17 13.38
N LYS A 74 7.19 25.36 14.07
CA LYS A 74 7.59 24.03 13.59
C LYS A 74 6.39 23.09 13.56
N ILE A 75 6.23 22.37 12.46
CA ILE A 75 5.19 21.38 12.26
C ILE A 75 5.82 20.03 11.87
N THR A 76 5.28 18.97 12.44
CA THR A 76 5.66 17.58 12.18
C THR A 76 4.58 16.82 11.45
N GLU A 77 3.43 17.45 11.20
CA GLU A 77 2.29 16.87 10.52
C GLU A 77 1.64 17.96 9.64
N ILE A 78 1.19 17.56 8.45
CA ILE A 78 0.44 18.40 7.53
C ILE A 78 -0.99 17.87 7.49
N SER A 79 -1.95 18.76 7.71
CA SER A 79 -3.37 18.49 7.52
C SER A 79 -3.80 19.10 6.20
N LEU A 80 -4.43 18.30 5.33
CA LEU A 80 -4.94 18.73 4.04
C LEU A 80 -6.47 18.70 4.11
N ARG A 81 -7.11 19.81 3.77
CA ARG A 81 -8.56 19.79 3.51
C ARG A 81 -8.88 19.05 2.22
N GLU A 82 -10.13 18.65 2.06
CA GLU A 82 -10.64 18.12 0.81
C GLU A 82 -10.47 19.13 -0.34
N PRO A 83 -9.92 18.70 -1.50
CA PRO A 83 -9.81 19.57 -2.67
C PRO A 83 -11.17 19.91 -3.26
N ARG A 84 -11.28 21.13 -3.80
CA ARG A 84 -12.49 21.61 -4.47
C ARG A 84 -12.19 21.82 -5.95
N ALA A 85 -13.23 21.81 -6.79
CA ALA A 85 -13.09 22.16 -8.21
C ALA A 85 -12.42 23.54 -8.42
N GLY A 86 -12.66 24.50 -7.52
CA GLY A 86 -11.99 25.80 -7.54
C GLY A 86 -10.47 25.74 -7.39
N ASP A 87 -9.94 24.73 -6.68
CA ASP A 87 -8.50 24.54 -6.54
C ASP A 87 -7.88 24.05 -7.86
N ILE A 88 -8.56 23.12 -8.54
CA ILE A 88 -8.16 22.64 -9.87
C ILE A 88 -8.17 23.80 -10.87
N ASN A 89 -9.18 24.67 -10.84
CA ASN A 89 -9.22 25.83 -11.74
C ASN A 89 -8.11 26.84 -11.47
N ARG A 90 -7.66 26.98 -10.21
CA ARG A 90 -6.66 27.97 -9.82
C ARG A 90 -5.23 27.48 -10.04
N TYR A 91 -4.95 26.22 -9.76
CA TYR A 91 -3.60 25.64 -9.78
C TYR A 91 -3.39 24.61 -10.89
N GLY A 92 -4.47 24.18 -11.56
CA GLY A 92 -4.50 23.08 -12.51
C GLY A 92 -4.68 21.72 -11.82
N ASN A 93 -5.02 20.68 -12.61
CA ASN A 93 -4.97 19.30 -12.12
C ASN A 93 -3.49 18.85 -12.05
N PRO A 94 -2.96 18.48 -10.87
CA PRO A 94 -1.59 18.03 -10.73
C PRO A 94 -1.37 16.59 -11.21
N VAL A 95 -2.42 15.81 -11.48
CA VAL A 95 -2.32 14.43 -11.93
C VAL A 95 -2.82 14.30 -13.36
N ARG A 96 -2.07 13.53 -14.17
CA ARG A 96 -2.37 13.26 -15.58
C ARG A 96 -2.14 11.78 -15.87
N ILE A 97 -2.85 11.29 -16.88
CA ILE A 97 -2.62 9.96 -17.45
C ILE A 97 -1.96 10.19 -18.80
N ASN A 98 -0.79 9.59 -19.04
CA ASN A 98 -0.11 9.68 -20.33
C ASN A 98 -0.78 8.74 -21.37
N GLN A 99 -0.26 8.71 -22.60
CA GLN A 99 -0.81 7.84 -23.65
C GLN A 99 -0.60 6.34 -23.34
N ASP A 100 0.44 6.01 -22.58
CA ASP A 100 0.78 4.65 -22.16
C ASP A 100 -0.07 4.14 -20.98
N GLY A 101 -0.90 5.02 -20.39
CA GLY A 101 -1.74 4.71 -19.23
C GLY A 101 -1.07 4.93 -17.88
N ASP A 102 0.18 5.40 -17.85
CA ASP A 102 0.89 5.75 -16.63
C ASP A 102 0.35 7.04 -16.02
N VAL A 103 0.26 7.03 -14.70
CA VAL A 103 -0.10 8.22 -13.94
C VAL A 103 1.16 9.06 -13.68
N VAL A 104 1.19 10.23 -14.30
CA VAL A 104 2.25 11.22 -14.15
C VAL A 104 1.70 12.39 -13.34
N TRP A 105 2.46 12.85 -12.36
CA TRP A 105 2.14 14.09 -11.64
C TRP A 105 3.03 15.24 -12.09
N ASP A 106 2.47 16.44 -12.11
CA ASP A 106 3.18 17.70 -12.29
C ASP A 106 3.60 18.20 -10.90
N GLU A 107 4.89 18.12 -10.59
CA GLU A 107 5.44 18.37 -9.26
C GLU A 107 5.20 19.83 -8.83
N ARG A 108 5.26 20.76 -9.78
CA ARG A 108 5.04 22.18 -9.50
C ARG A 108 3.58 22.42 -9.12
N LYS A 109 2.63 21.89 -9.89
CA LYS A 109 1.20 21.99 -9.54
C LYS A 109 0.87 21.27 -8.25
N MET A 110 1.45 20.09 -8.03
CA MET A 110 1.25 19.32 -6.80
C MET A 110 1.71 20.11 -5.57
N THR A 111 2.85 20.79 -5.66
CA THR A 111 3.37 21.64 -4.57
C THR A 111 2.41 22.79 -4.25
N TYR A 112 1.91 23.51 -5.25
CA TYR A 112 0.91 24.57 -5.02
C TYR A 112 -0.42 24.03 -4.51
N MET A 113 -0.82 22.82 -4.93
CA MET A 113 -2.01 22.15 -4.43
C MET A 113 -1.85 21.83 -2.94
N ILE A 114 -0.74 21.20 -2.54
CA ILE A 114 -0.43 20.90 -1.13
C ILE A 114 -0.46 22.19 -0.29
N ALA A 115 0.16 23.26 -0.78
CA ALA A 115 0.15 24.57 -0.13
C ALA A 115 -1.27 25.11 0.09
N ALA A 116 -2.11 25.08 -0.95
CA ALA A 116 -3.48 25.59 -0.90
C ALA A 116 -4.42 24.75 -0.01
N LEU A 117 -4.17 23.45 0.11
CA LEU A 117 -4.97 22.54 0.92
C LEU A 117 -4.53 22.52 2.39
N SER A 118 -3.27 22.81 2.67
CA SER A 118 -2.71 22.82 4.03
C SER A 118 -2.68 24.19 4.70
N ASP A 119 -3.01 25.25 3.97
CA ASP A 119 -2.84 26.64 4.41
C ASP A 119 -1.39 26.97 4.79
N ILE A 120 -0.42 26.31 4.15
CA ILE A 120 1.03 26.56 4.31
C ILE A 120 1.55 27.14 2.99
N LEU A 121 2.33 28.21 3.06
CA LEU A 121 2.89 28.85 1.86
C LEU A 121 3.84 27.90 1.13
N ALA A 122 3.80 27.94 -0.21
CA ALA A 122 4.61 27.07 -1.08
C ALA A 122 6.11 27.01 -0.73
N PRO A 123 6.80 28.11 -0.37
CA PRO A 123 8.21 28.04 0.00
C PRO A 123 8.52 27.11 1.19
N PHE A 124 7.59 26.96 2.13
CA PHE A 124 7.76 26.03 3.24
C PHE A 124 7.48 24.57 2.85
N ILE A 125 6.60 24.36 1.87
CA ILE A 125 6.38 23.04 1.26
C ILE A 125 7.59 22.63 0.41
N GLU A 126 8.21 23.58 -0.30
CA GLU A 126 9.45 23.36 -1.07
C GLU A 126 10.65 23.02 -0.17
N ASP A 127 10.67 23.50 1.08
CA ASP A 127 11.71 23.17 2.07
C ASP A 127 11.49 21.81 2.78
N MET A 128 10.43 21.07 2.43
CA MET A 128 10.19 19.73 2.94
C MET A 128 11.30 18.76 2.56
N HIS A 129 11.48 17.71 3.35
CA HIS A 129 12.30 16.60 2.92
C HIS A 129 11.65 15.93 1.68
N PRO A 130 12.41 15.61 0.61
CA PRO A 130 11.83 15.06 -0.63
C PRO A 130 11.00 13.79 -0.43
N ARG A 131 11.37 12.93 0.53
CA ARG A 131 10.57 11.73 0.86
C ARG A 131 9.24 12.08 1.50
N ASP A 132 9.21 13.05 2.42
CA ASP A 132 7.97 13.49 3.05
C ASP A 132 7.06 14.15 2.02
N TRP A 133 7.62 14.97 1.12
CA TRP A 133 6.86 15.58 0.02
C TRP A 133 6.23 14.52 -0.88
N ASN A 134 6.99 13.49 -1.27
CA ASN A 134 6.46 12.38 -2.08
C ASN A 134 5.37 11.60 -1.35
N THR A 135 5.50 11.37 -0.04
CA THR A 135 4.46 10.72 0.75
C THR A 135 3.16 11.52 0.76
N VAL A 136 3.23 12.84 0.91
CA VAL A 136 2.06 13.73 0.84
C VAL A 136 1.43 13.69 -0.55
N ALA A 137 2.25 13.83 -1.60
CA ALA A 137 1.80 13.79 -2.99
C ALA A 137 1.12 12.46 -3.35
N MET A 138 1.68 11.32 -2.90
CA MET A 138 1.13 9.99 -3.14
C MET A 138 -0.24 9.79 -2.52
N LYS A 139 -0.45 10.26 -1.28
CA LYS A 139 -1.76 10.20 -0.64
C LYS A 139 -2.78 11.07 -1.38
N LEU A 140 -2.36 12.28 -1.78
CA LEU A 140 -3.24 13.23 -2.44
C LEU A 140 -3.58 12.85 -3.89
N ARG A 141 -2.70 12.13 -4.58
CA ARG A 141 -2.84 11.72 -6.00
C ARG A 141 -4.18 11.06 -6.30
N ASN A 142 -4.65 10.17 -5.45
CA ASN A 142 -5.80 9.32 -5.73
C ASN A 142 -7.09 10.13 -5.92
N PHE A 143 -7.21 11.28 -5.25
CA PHE A 143 -8.37 12.17 -5.39
C PHE A 143 -8.47 12.79 -6.78
N PHE A 144 -7.34 13.05 -7.44
CA PHE A 144 -7.29 13.78 -8.71
C PHE A 144 -7.38 12.90 -9.95
N LEU A 145 -7.46 11.58 -9.76
CA LEU A 145 -7.73 10.64 -10.83
C LEU A 145 -9.23 10.65 -11.16
N PRO A 146 -9.60 10.47 -12.43
CA PRO A 146 -10.99 10.27 -12.82
C PRO A 146 -11.63 9.11 -12.01
N ASP A 147 -12.88 9.28 -11.55
CA ASP A 147 -13.61 8.25 -10.80
C ASP A 147 -14.07 7.10 -11.74
N PRO A 148 -13.55 5.87 -11.58
CA PRO A 148 -13.95 4.72 -12.39
C PRO A 148 -15.43 4.39 -12.40
N ARG A 149 -16.20 4.87 -11.41
CA ARG A 149 -17.64 4.63 -11.31
C ARG A 149 -18.47 5.55 -12.22
N ALA A 150 -17.85 6.57 -12.80
CA ALA A 150 -18.53 7.54 -13.63
C ALA A 150 -18.74 7.08 -15.10
N TRP A 151 -18.23 5.91 -15.47
CA TRP A 151 -18.37 5.27 -16.79
C TRP A 151 -18.51 3.75 -16.64
#